data_AF-A0A821E484-F1
#
_entry.id   AF-A0A821E484-F1
#
_cell.length_a   1.000
_cell.length_b   1.000
_cell.length_c   1.000
_cell.angle_alpha   90.00
_cell.angle_beta   90.00
_cell.angle_gamma   90.00
#
_symmetry.space_group_name_H-M   'P 1'
#
loop_
_entity.id
_entity.type
_entity.pdbx_description
1 polymer ?
#
loop_
_entity_poly.entity_id
_entity_poly.type
_entity_poly.pdbx_seq_one_letter_code
_entity_poly.pdbx_strand_id
1 'polypeptide(L)'
;MRSQEGAIFFIINIIGNFGTVFLDNGYYNKAIAASPVSALPGYILGGISWFAVPFLAATTMGLAAVALESNPAFPSYPNRLNPADVSAGLTLPAAAVALLGKAGAIATLIMVFMAVTSAMSAQLIAVSSIITYDIYKTYFNKEAIGKRLIYISHVSVIIFGLIMSAWSTGLYYINISMGYLYLLMGIIISSAVIPGALTLLWNRQSKWAACLSPPLGLACLLTAWLVTTKTKYGTITVETSGSNIPMLVGNVVALCSPIVFVPILSLIARDKVPYDFNSMKEIKRDNEDSPNIPQLTEEEIEREVNLLTRNLNIARVTAIILTLAFIILWPWPMYGTSYIFSKRFFTGWVVVGIIWIFISFFIVGIFPLFEGRHSIVSVIKKMFKDLMTCGKDKSEEKQTKDPTIEKSENSTKEYPVIYL
;
A
#
# COMPACT_ATOMS: atom_id res chain seq x y z
N MET A 1 -31.58 -0.04 -16.36
CA MET A 1 -30.65 -0.99 -15.69
C MET A 1 -29.74 -0.20 -14.77
N ARG A 2 -29.54 -0.65 -13.51
CA ARG A 2 -28.57 -0.07 -12.57
C ARG A 2 -27.46 -1.09 -12.32
N SER A 3 -26.21 -0.64 -12.25
CA SER A 3 -25.05 -1.51 -12.02
C SER A 3 -24.94 -1.90 -10.53
N GLN A 4 -25.91 -2.67 -10.03
CA GLN A 4 -26.00 -3.04 -8.61
C GLN A 4 -24.74 -3.80 -8.15
N GLU A 5 -24.30 -4.78 -8.93
CA GLU A 5 -23.07 -5.54 -8.64
C GLU A 5 -21.82 -4.64 -8.63
N GLY A 6 -21.77 -3.62 -9.49
CA GLY A 6 -20.69 -2.63 -9.48
C GLY A 6 -20.68 -1.77 -8.23
N ALA A 7 -21.85 -1.36 -7.73
CA ALA A 7 -21.97 -0.63 -6.47
C ALA A 7 -21.61 -1.49 -5.25
N ILE A 8 -21.99 -2.77 -5.25
CA ILE A 8 -21.60 -3.72 -4.21
C ILE A 8 -20.07 -3.90 -4.21
N PHE A 9 -19.50 -4.15 -5.38
CA PHE A 9 -18.05 -4.28 -5.54
C PHE A 9 -17.32 -3.02 -5.09
N PHE A 10 -17.83 -1.82 -5.43
CA PHE A 10 -17.26 -0.55 -4.98
C PHE A 10 -17.15 -0.46 -3.45
N ILE A 11 -18.20 -0.84 -2.72
CA ILE A 11 -18.18 -0.83 -1.24
C ILE A 11 -17.17 -1.85 -0.70
N ILE A 12 -17.19 -3.08 -1.22
CA ILE A 12 -16.22 -4.12 -0.80
C ILE A 12 -14.78 -3.64 -1.04
N ASN A 13 -14.54 -3.05 -2.21
CA ASN A 13 -13.23 -2.59 -2.65
C ASN A 13 -12.69 -1.45 -1.77
N ILE A 14 -13.55 -0.49 -1.40
CA ILE A 14 -13.18 0.57 -0.46
C ILE A 14 -12.75 -0.03 0.88
N ILE A 15 -13.55 -0.93 1.44
CA ILE A 15 -13.30 -1.51 2.76
C ILE A 15 -12.02 -2.36 2.74
N GLY A 16 -11.83 -3.18 1.71
CA GLY A 16 -10.63 -3.97 1.54
C GLY A 16 -9.37 -3.12 1.42
N ASN A 17 -9.42 -2.05 0.63
CA ASN A 17 -8.25 -1.18 0.44
C ASN A 17 -7.93 -0.33 1.68
N PHE A 18 -8.92 0.05 2.49
CA PHE A 18 -8.63 0.64 3.80
C PHE A 18 -7.78 -0.32 4.65
N GLY A 19 -8.15 -1.59 4.66
CA GLY A 19 -7.38 -2.65 5.31
C GLY A 19 -5.95 -2.76 4.79
N THR A 20 -5.78 -2.88 3.48
CA THR A 20 -4.47 -3.09 2.87
C THR A 20 -3.55 -1.86 2.92
N VAL A 21 -4.08 -0.66 3.13
CA VAL A 21 -3.25 0.55 3.24
C VAL A 21 -2.93 0.90 4.70
N PHE A 22 -3.93 0.89 5.59
CA PHE A 22 -3.73 1.29 6.99
C PHE A 22 -3.02 0.23 7.84
N LEU A 23 -2.99 -1.03 7.40
CA LEU A 23 -2.43 -2.13 8.18
C LEU A 23 -1.18 -2.72 7.54
N ASP A 24 -0.74 -2.18 6.40
CA ASP A 24 0.44 -2.65 5.71
C ASP A 24 1.67 -1.84 6.12
N ASN A 25 2.55 -2.52 6.86
CA ASN A 25 3.78 -1.96 7.38
C ASN A 25 4.73 -1.44 6.27
N GLY A 26 4.61 -1.95 5.04
CA GLY A 26 5.37 -1.46 3.90
C GLY A 26 5.09 0.02 3.58
N TYR A 27 3.89 0.52 3.84
CA TYR A 27 3.58 1.95 3.71
C TYR A 27 4.19 2.76 4.85
N TYR A 28 4.14 2.25 6.08
CA TYR A 28 4.71 2.92 7.25
C TYR A 28 6.25 3.02 7.16
N ASN A 29 6.92 1.94 6.77
CA ASN A 29 8.37 1.92 6.55
C ASN A 29 8.80 3.03 5.57
N LYS A 30 8.06 3.18 4.47
CA LYS A 30 8.32 4.24 3.47
C LYS A 30 8.00 5.63 3.98
N ALA A 31 6.90 5.78 4.74
CA ALA A 31 6.50 7.06 5.32
C ALA A 31 7.54 7.59 6.31
N ILE A 32 8.07 6.72 7.17
CA ILE A 32 9.05 7.06 8.22
C ILE A 32 10.44 7.33 7.62
N ALA A 33 10.76 6.70 6.48
CA ALA A 33 12.01 6.95 5.76
C ALA A 33 12.02 8.28 5.00
N ALA A 34 10.87 8.84 4.67
CA ALA A 34 10.76 10.09 3.94
C ALA A 34 10.83 11.32 4.87
N SER A 35 11.41 12.42 4.39
CA SER A 35 11.32 13.69 5.12
C SER A 35 9.86 14.17 5.16
N PRO A 36 9.36 14.68 6.30
CA PRO A 36 7.96 15.12 6.39
C PRO A 36 7.58 16.22 5.39
N VAL A 37 8.56 17.05 5.01
CA VAL A 37 8.38 18.15 4.04
C VAL A 37 8.14 17.63 2.62
N SER A 38 8.84 16.56 2.22
CA SER A 38 8.73 15.96 0.89
C SER A 38 7.68 14.85 0.81
N ALA A 39 7.32 14.23 1.94
CA ALA A 39 6.36 13.13 2.00
C ALA A 39 4.98 13.56 1.51
N LEU A 40 4.44 14.68 2.01
CA LEU A 40 3.08 15.11 1.68
C LEU A 40 2.85 15.37 0.18
N PRO A 41 3.64 16.22 -0.52
CA PRO A 41 3.44 16.43 -1.94
C PRO A 41 3.63 15.13 -2.75
N GLY A 42 4.58 14.28 -2.33
CA GLY A 42 4.77 12.95 -2.91
C GLY A 42 3.53 12.06 -2.79
N TYR A 43 2.90 12.00 -1.61
CA TYR A 43 1.67 11.23 -1.40
C TYR A 43 0.49 11.78 -2.20
N ILE A 44 0.34 13.11 -2.31
CA ILE A 44 -0.75 13.71 -3.10
C ILE A 44 -0.56 13.42 -4.60
N LEU A 45 0.64 13.69 -5.13
CA LEU A 45 0.95 13.46 -6.54
C LEU A 45 0.88 11.97 -6.90
N GLY A 46 1.42 11.12 -6.03
CA GLY A 46 1.36 9.67 -6.15
C GLY A 46 -0.08 9.15 -6.10
N GLY A 47 -0.90 9.63 -5.16
CA GLY A 47 -2.30 9.22 -5.02
C GLY A 47 -3.16 9.60 -6.22
N ILE A 48 -3.03 10.84 -6.72
CA ILE A 48 -3.76 11.31 -7.92
C ILE A 48 -3.28 10.55 -9.17
N SER A 49 -1.99 10.23 -9.24
CA SER A 49 -1.43 9.46 -10.36
C SER A 49 -1.83 7.99 -10.31
N TRP A 50 -1.96 7.43 -9.11
CA TRP A 50 -2.32 6.03 -8.94
C TRP A 50 -3.71 5.73 -9.49
N PHE A 51 -4.70 6.62 -9.30
CA PHE A 51 -6.06 6.42 -9.80
C PHE A 51 -6.13 6.13 -11.30
N ALA A 52 -5.28 6.76 -12.11
CA ALA A 52 -5.26 6.58 -13.56
C ALA A 52 -4.98 5.13 -13.98
N VAL A 53 -4.16 4.42 -13.21
CA VAL A 53 -3.69 3.07 -13.55
C VAL A 53 -4.83 2.04 -13.54
N PRO A 54 -5.52 1.78 -12.40
CA PRO A 54 -6.63 0.83 -12.39
C PRO A 54 -7.81 1.36 -13.19
N PHE A 55 -8.07 2.68 -13.17
CA PHE A 55 -9.15 3.28 -13.93
C PHE A 55 -9.01 2.97 -15.43
N LEU A 56 -7.86 3.31 -16.02
CA LEU A 56 -7.63 3.08 -17.44
C LEU A 56 -7.51 1.60 -17.73
N ALA A 57 -6.68 0.86 -17.00
CA ALA A 57 -6.43 -0.56 -17.28
C ALA A 57 -7.72 -1.39 -17.21
N ALA A 58 -8.55 -1.19 -16.19
CA ALA A 58 -9.83 -1.91 -16.07
C ALA A 58 -10.81 -1.47 -17.17
N THR A 59 -10.94 -0.16 -17.41
CA THR A 59 -11.87 0.37 -18.41
C THR A 59 -11.48 -0.07 -19.82
N THR A 60 -10.22 0.08 -20.22
CA THR A 60 -9.82 -0.16 -21.62
C THR A 60 -9.57 -1.63 -21.89
N MET A 61 -8.82 -2.34 -21.04
CA MET A 61 -8.47 -3.74 -21.31
C MET A 61 -9.67 -4.66 -21.09
N GLY A 62 -10.50 -4.39 -20.08
CA GLY A 62 -11.74 -5.14 -19.85
C GLY A 62 -12.73 -4.98 -21.02
N LEU A 63 -12.98 -3.74 -21.45
CA LEU A 63 -13.88 -3.48 -22.58
C LEU A 63 -13.29 -3.95 -23.91
N ALA A 64 -11.98 -3.84 -24.11
CA ALA A 64 -11.31 -4.37 -25.30
C ALA A 64 -11.44 -5.89 -25.38
N ALA A 65 -11.30 -6.61 -24.26
CA ALA A 65 -11.50 -8.05 -24.24
C ALA A 65 -12.92 -8.43 -24.69
N VAL A 66 -13.94 -7.77 -24.14
CA VAL A 66 -15.35 -8.01 -24.50
C VAL A 66 -15.61 -7.63 -25.96
N ALA A 67 -15.05 -6.52 -26.45
CA ALA A 67 -15.24 -6.08 -27.83
C ALA A 67 -14.56 -6.99 -28.87
N LEU A 68 -13.47 -7.67 -28.47
CA LEU A 68 -12.67 -8.51 -29.35
C LEU A 68 -12.99 -10.00 -29.23
N GLU A 69 -13.87 -10.43 -28.33
CA GLU A 69 -14.17 -11.85 -28.10
C GLU A 69 -14.64 -12.61 -29.35
N SER A 70 -15.28 -11.90 -30.29
CA SER A 70 -15.75 -12.44 -31.57
C SER A 70 -14.77 -12.27 -32.73
N ASN A 71 -13.55 -11.78 -32.47
CA ASN A 71 -12.52 -11.55 -33.47
C ASN A 71 -11.62 -12.80 -33.60
N PRO A 72 -11.28 -13.27 -34.82
CA PRO A 72 -10.34 -14.38 -35.03
C PRO A 72 -8.96 -14.22 -34.37
N ALA A 73 -8.54 -12.98 -34.07
CA ALA A 73 -7.30 -12.71 -33.35
C ALA A 73 -7.41 -12.98 -31.83
N PHE A 74 -8.61 -13.19 -31.29
CA PHE A 74 -8.83 -13.43 -29.87
C PHE A 74 -8.43 -14.86 -29.49
N PRO A 75 -7.70 -15.09 -28.37
CA PRO A 75 -7.11 -16.40 -28.08
C PRO A 75 -8.08 -17.58 -28.01
N SER A 76 -9.32 -17.36 -27.55
CA SER A 76 -10.34 -18.40 -27.41
C SER A 76 -11.31 -18.49 -28.58
N TYR A 77 -11.15 -17.67 -29.63
CA TYR A 77 -12.07 -17.62 -30.76
C TYR A 77 -12.29 -19.02 -31.39
N PRO A 78 -13.53 -19.41 -31.72
CA PRO A 78 -14.77 -18.62 -31.72
C PRO A 78 -15.49 -18.54 -30.36
N ASN A 79 -14.94 -19.16 -29.32
CA ASN A 79 -15.53 -19.19 -28.00
C ASN A 79 -15.14 -17.95 -27.18
N ARG A 80 -16.00 -17.58 -26.24
CA ARG A 80 -15.65 -16.63 -25.19
C ARG A 80 -14.58 -17.22 -24.27
N LEU A 81 -13.88 -16.33 -23.56
CA LEU A 81 -12.96 -16.75 -22.52
C LEU A 81 -13.73 -17.53 -21.45
N ASN A 82 -13.20 -18.67 -21.02
CA ASN A 82 -13.84 -19.49 -19.99
C ASN A 82 -14.00 -18.64 -18.70
N PRO A 83 -15.15 -18.68 -18.00
CA PRO A 83 -15.30 -18.01 -16.71
C PRO A 83 -14.14 -18.27 -15.73
N ALA A 84 -13.57 -19.47 -15.73
CA ALA A 84 -12.39 -19.78 -14.90
C ALA A 84 -11.16 -18.94 -15.27
N ASP A 85 -10.91 -18.73 -16.57
CA ASP A 85 -9.80 -17.91 -17.08
C ASP A 85 -10.02 -16.41 -16.80
N VAL A 86 -11.27 -15.95 -16.87
CA VAL A 86 -11.66 -14.60 -16.45
C VAL A 86 -11.36 -14.40 -14.96
N SER A 87 -11.77 -15.35 -14.11
CA SER A 87 -11.48 -15.32 -12.67
C SER A 87 -10.00 -15.48 -12.32
N ALA A 88 -9.21 -16.10 -13.20
CA ALA A 88 -7.75 -16.17 -13.10
C ALA A 88 -7.05 -14.86 -13.53
N GLY A 89 -7.78 -13.88 -14.05
CA GLY A 89 -7.23 -12.58 -14.46
C GLY A 89 -6.67 -12.56 -15.89
N LEU A 90 -7.00 -13.56 -16.72
CA LEU A 90 -6.48 -13.67 -18.09
C LEU A 90 -7.12 -12.70 -19.10
N THR A 91 -8.11 -11.90 -18.67
CA THR A 91 -8.79 -10.89 -19.49
C THR A 91 -7.82 -9.87 -20.11
N LEU A 92 -6.89 -9.34 -19.31
CA LEU A 92 -5.89 -8.36 -19.78
C LEU A 92 -4.91 -9.00 -20.78
N PRO A 93 -4.27 -10.15 -20.49
CA PRO A 93 -3.46 -10.86 -21.48
C PRO A 93 -4.22 -11.18 -22.77
N ALA A 94 -5.47 -11.62 -22.68
CA ALA A 94 -6.27 -11.96 -23.86
C ALA A 94 -6.55 -10.74 -24.76
N ALA A 95 -6.91 -9.60 -24.15
CA ALA A 95 -7.07 -8.34 -24.88
C ALA A 95 -5.74 -7.87 -25.51
N ALA A 96 -4.62 -7.97 -24.79
CA ALA A 96 -3.31 -7.59 -25.30
C ALA A 96 -2.88 -8.44 -26.50
N VAL A 97 -3.14 -9.75 -26.46
CA VAL A 97 -2.88 -10.65 -27.59
C VAL A 97 -3.75 -10.30 -28.79
N ALA A 98 -5.04 -10.06 -28.58
CA ALA A 98 -5.95 -9.70 -29.66
C ALA A 98 -5.57 -8.37 -30.34
N LEU A 99 -4.99 -7.42 -29.60
CA LEU A 99 -4.59 -6.11 -30.11
C LEU A 99 -3.18 -6.08 -30.73
N LEU A 100 -2.20 -6.73 -30.09
CA LEU A 100 -0.77 -6.59 -30.41
C LEU A 100 -0.09 -7.92 -30.75
N GLY A 101 -0.85 -9.02 -30.84
CA GLY A 101 -0.33 -10.36 -31.10
C GLY A 101 0.69 -10.81 -30.05
N LYS A 102 1.77 -11.46 -30.50
CA LYS A 102 2.84 -11.98 -29.63
C LYS A 102 3.52 -10.89 -28.80
N ALA A 103 3.65 -9.67 -29.33
CA ALA A 103 4.27 -8.56 -28.59
C ALA A 103 3.42 -8.15 -27.38
N GLY A 104 2.08 -8.18 -27.51
CA GLY A 104 1.16 -7.92 -26.40
C GLY A 104 1.25 -8.95 -25.28
N ALA A 105 1.41 -10.23 -25.64
CA ALA A 105 1.64 -11.29 -24.65
C ALA A 105 2.92 -11.06 -23.84
N ILE A 106 4.03 -10.77 -24.54
CA ILE A 106 5.34 -10.52 -23.91
C ILE A 106 5.28 -9.29 -23.01
N ALA A 107 4.69 -8.19 -23.49
CA ALA A 107 4.56 -6.96 -22.71
C ALA A 107 3.72 -7.19 -21.44
N THR A 108 2.62 -7.95 -21.54
CA THR A 108 1.80 -8.30 -20.39
C THR A 108 2.55 -9.17 -19.39
N LEU A 109 3.31 -10.16 -19.87
CA LEU A 109 4.11 -11.03 -19.02
C LEU A 109 5.17 -10.23 -18.25
N ILE A 110 5.90 -9.34 -18.92
CA ILE A 110 6.90 -8.47 -18.29
C ILE A 110 6.23 -7.55 -17.26
N MET A 111 5.11 -6.93 -17.61
CA MET A 111 4.36 -6.04 -16.72
C MET A 111 3.94 -6.75 -15.43
N VAL A 112 3.31 -7.93 -15.56
CA VAL A 112 2.87 -8.73 -14.41
C VAL A 112 4.06 -9.20 -13.59
N PHE A 113 5.14 -9.67 -14.23
CA PHE A 113 6.35 -10.10 -13.55
C PHE A 113 6.98 -8.98 -12.71
N MET A 114 7.12 -7.77 -13.29
CA MET A 114 7.66 -6.61 -12.58
C MET A 114 6.74 -6.16 -11.44
N ALA A 115 5.42 -6.16 -11.66
CA ALA A 115 4.44 -5.79 -10.64
C ALA A 115 4.48 -6.75 -9.43
N VAL A 116 4.47 -8.07 -9.69
CA VAL A 116 4.52 -9.10 -8.64
C VAL A 116 5.86 -9.06 -7.89
N THR A 117 6.98 -8.95 -8.61
CA THR A 117 8.32 -8.90 -7.99
C THR A 117 8.49 -7.67 -7.11
N SER A 118 8.00 -6.51 -7.57
CA SER A 118 8.02 -5.27 -6.80
C SER A 118 7.18 -5.36 -5.52
N ALA A 119 5.95 -5.88 -5.62
CA ALA A 119 5.08 -6.09 -4.47
C ALA A 119 5.66 -7.11 -3.48
N MET A 120 6.18 -8.24 -3.97
CA MET A 120 6.80 -9.28 -3.16
C MET A 120 8.00 -8.72 -2.38
N SER A 121 8.89 -7.97 -3.03
CA SER A 121 10.05 -7.35 -2.37
C SER A 121 9.62 -6.42 -1.22
N ALA A 122 8.63 -5.56 -1.46
CA ALA A 122 8.12 -4.66 -0.42
C ALA A 122 7.52 -5.40 0.78
N GLN A 123 6.75 -6.48 0.52
CA GLN A 123 6.14 -7.28 1.59
C GLN A 123 7.15 -8.11 2.39
N LEU A 124 8.20 -8.64 1.72
CA LEU A 124 9.28 -9.34 2.41
C LEU A 124 9.99 -8.43 3.43
N ILE A 125 10.27 -7.18 3.04
CA ILE A 125 10.89 -6.18 3.93
C ILE A 125 9.92 -5.78 5.05
N ALA A 126 8.65 -5.59 4.73
CA ALA A 126 7.63 -5.23 5.73
C ALA A 126 7.49 -6.30 6.82
N VAL A 127 7.47 -7.58 6.45
CA VAL A 127 7.35 -8.70 7.39
C VAL A 127 8.66 -8.96 8.12
N SER A 128 9.81 -8.82 7.47
CA SER A 128 11.10 -8.98 8.14
C SER A 128 11.33 -7.91 9.21
N SER A 129 10.88 -6.66 8.99
CA SER A 129 10.98 -5.62 10.02
C SER A 129 10.07 -5.90 11.22
N ILE A 130 8.84 -6.38 11.02
CA ILE A 130 7.95 -6.81 12.11
C ILE A 130 8.59 -7.94 12.92
N ILE A 131 9.10 -8.98 12.26
CA ILE A 131 9.73 -10.11 12.96
C ILE A 131 10.98 -9.66 13.72
N THR A 132 11.76 -8.74 13.15
CA THR A 132 13.02 -8.30 13.74
C THR A 132 12.80 -7.35 14.93
N TYR A 133 12.01 -6.31 14.75
CA TYR A 133 11.83 -5.24 15.76
C TYR A 133 10.68 -5.54 16.72
N ASP A 134 9.53 -5.92 16.20
CA ASP A 134 8.32 -6.08 17.03
C ASP A 134 8.32 -7.41 17.78
N ILE A 135 8.88 -8.46 17.19
CA ILE A 135 8.92 -9.80 17.80
C ILE A 135 10.28 -10.08 18.45
N TYR A 136 11.33 -10.19 17.66
CA TYR A 136 12.65 -10.66 18.13
C TYR A 136 13.26 -9.69 19.14
N LYS A 137 13.37 -8.41 18.79
CA LYS A 137 13.95 -7.42 19.71
C LYS A 137 13.08 -7.23 20.95
N THR A 138 11.78 -7.03 20.78
CA THR A 138 10.88 -6.74 21.93
C THR A 138 10.79 -7.88 22.95
N TYR A 139 10.72 -9.14 22.50
CA TYR A 139 10.40 -10.27 23.37
C TYR A 139 11.54 -11.25 23.61
N PHE A 140 12.46 -11.45 22.65
CA PHE A 140 13.50 -12.47 22.75
C PHE A 140 14.86 -11.89 23.16
N ASN A 141 15.30 -10.81 22.51
CA ASN A 141 16.57 -10.18 22.81
C ASN A 141 16.48 -8.65 22.69
N LYS A 142 16.13 -8.02 23.81
CA LYS A 142 15.94 -6.56 23.95
C LYS A 142 17.20 -5.75 23.70
N GLU A 143 18.36 -6.36 23.90
CA GLU A 143 19.67 -5.72 23.73
C GLU A 143 20.31 -6.02 22.36
N ALA A 144 19.58 -6.68 21.45
CA ALA A 144 20.10 -6.95 20.11
C ALA A 144 20.29 -5.66 19.31
N ILE A 145 21.52 -5.42 18.84
CA ILE A 145 21.91 -4.24 18.07
C ILE A 145 22.64 -4.66 16.77
N GLY A 146 22.49 -3.85 15.72
CA GLY A 146 23.31 -3.92 14.50
C GLY A 146 23.28 -5.27 13.78
N LYS A 147 24.44 -5.93 13.69
CA LYS A 147 24.66 -7.16 12.88
C LYS A 147 23.66 -8.28 13.19
N ARG A 148 23.26 -8.43 14.45
CA ARG A 148 22.31 -9.49 14.85
C ARG A 148 20.91 -9.22 14.31
N LEU A 149 20.45 -7.97 14.32
CA LEU A 149 19.15 -7.58 13.78
C LEU A 149 19.12 -7.80 12.26
N ILE A 150 20.18 -7.41 11.55
CA ILE A 150 20.31 -7.64 10.11
C ILE A 150 20.28 -9.15 9.79
N TYR A 151 20.97 -9.98 10.58
CA TYR A 151 20.95 -11.42 10.40
C TYR A 151 19.53 -11.99 10.57
N ILE A 152 18.81 -11.60 11.63
CA ILE A 152 17.43 -12.03 11.85
C ILE A 152 16.50 -11.55 10.74
N SER A 153 16.68 -10.33 10.24
CA SER A 153 15.93 -9.81 9.10
C SER A 153 16.12 -10.68 7.86
N HIS A 154 17.37 -10.99 7.47
CA HIS A 154 17.63 -11.86 6.32
C HIS A 154 17.05 -13.28 6.49
N VAL A 155 17.19 -13.88 7.68
CA VAL A 155 16.58 -15.19 7.97
C VAL A 155 15.05 -15.11 7.84
N SER A 156 14.45 -14.04 8.33
CA SER A 156 13.00 -13.81 8.24
C SER A 156 12.52 -13.68 6.80
N VAL A 157 13.27 -12.98 5.94
CA VAL A 157 12.97 -12.88 4.50
C VAL A 157 12.96 -14.25 3.83
N ILE A 158 13.95 -15.09 4.10
CA ILE A 158 14.03 -16.44 3.50
C ILE A 158 12.86 -17.31 3.97
N ILE A 159 12.63 -17.37 5.28
CA ILE A 159 11.55 -18.19 5.87
C ILE A 159 10.19 -17.72 5.37
N PHE A 160 9.92 -16.43 5.41
CA PHE A 160 8.64 -15.89 4.97
C PHE A 160 8.44 -16.04 3.45
N GLY A 161 9.51 -15.91 2.66
CA GLY A 161 9.47 -16.21 1.22
C GLY A 161 9.03 -17.66 0.95
N LEU A 162 9.61 -18.63 1.65
CA LEU A 162 9.21 -20.04 1.53
C LEU A 162 7.75 -20.28 1.96
N ILE A 163 7.32 -19.67 3.08
CA ILE A 163 5.93 -19.76 3.57
C ILE A 163 4.97 -19.16 2.54
N MET A 164 5.27 -17.97 2.01
CA MET A 164 4.44 -17.29 1.01
C MET A 164 4.32 -18.11 -0.27
N SER A 165 5.43 -18.67 -0.77
CA SER A 165 5.42 -19.54 -1.96
C SER A 165 4.63 -20.83 -1.72
N ALA A 166 4.80 -21.47 -0.56
CA ALA A 166 4.04 -22.67 -0.19
C ALA A 166 2.53 -22.36 -0.07
N TRP A 167 2.17 -21.24 0.58
CA TRP A 167 0.79 -20.80 0.74
C TRP A 167 0.13 -20.49 -0.60
N SER A 168 0.81 -19.72 -1.47
CA SER A 168 0.32 -19.39 -2.81
C SER A 168 0.10 -20.64 -3.67
N THR A 169 1.04 -21.59 -3.60
CA THR A 169 0.92 -22.89 -4.29
C THR A 169 -0.27 -23.70 -3.75
N GLY A 170 -0.45 -23.72 -2.43
CA GLY A 170 -1.60 -24.37 -1.79
C GLY A 170 -2.93 -23.79 -2.26
N LEU A 171 -3.07 -22.46 -2.26
CA LEU A 171 -4.26 -21.75 -2.74
C LEU A 171 -4.59 -22.07 -4.21
N TYR A 172 -3.57 -22.22 -5.05
CA TYR A 172 -3.74 -22.62 -6.44
C TYR A 172 -4.35 -24.03 -6.57
N TYR A 173 -3.83 -25.02 -5.83
CA TYR A 173 -4.32 -26.40 -5.89
C TYR A 173 -5.73 -26.59 -5.29
N ILE A 174 -6.15 -25.73 -4.35
CA ILE A 174 -7.52 -25.73 -3.83
C ILE A 174 -8.49 -24.90 -4.69
N ASN A 175 -8.06 -24.45 -5.88
CA ASN A 175 -8.87 -23.69 -6.85
C ASN A 175 -9.45 -22.38 -6.29
N ILE A 176 -8.71 -21.70 -5.40
CA ILE A 176 -9.10 -20.36 -4.94
C ILE A 176 -8.73 -19.34 -6.02
N SER A 177 -9.73 -18.61 -6.50
CA SER A 177 -9.52 -17.57 -7.52
C SER A 177 -8.90 -16.30 -6.93
N MET A 178 -8.20 -15.53 -7.78
CA MET A 178 -7.64 -14.23 -7.40
C MET A 178 -8.73 -13.25 -6.98
N GLY A 179 -9.89 -13.29 -7.66
CA GLY A 179 -11.06 -12.49 -7.29
C GLY A 179 -11.59 -12.82 -5.90
N TYR A 180 -11.63 -14.11 -5.52
CA TYR A 180 -12.04 -14.51 -4.18
C TYR A 180 -11.12 -13.98 -3.10
N LEU A 181 -9.79 -14.14 -3.26
CA LEU A 181 -8.80 -13.62 -2.31
C LEU A 181 -8.89 -12.11 -2.18
N TYR A 182 -9.09 -11.42 -3.31
CA TYR A 182 -9.23 -9.98 -3.35
C TYR A 182 -10.44 -9.47 -2.57
N LEU A 183 -11.59 -10.16 -2.63
CA LEU A 183 -12.77 -9.78 -1.83
C LEU A 183 -12.63 -10.19 -0.35
N LEU A 184 -11.96 -11.33 -0.10
CA LEU A 184 -11.74 -11.87 1.24
C LEU A 184 -10.78 -11.00 2.07
N MET A 185 -9.83 -10.31 1.44
CA MET A 185 -8.80 -9.55 2.16
C MET A 185 -9.44 -8.56 3.16
N GLY A 186 -10.46 -7.82 2.75
CA GLY A 186 -11.12 -6.84 3.61
C GLY A 186 -11.97 -7.44 4.71
N ILE A 187 -12.46 -8.67 4.53
CA ILE A 187 -13.11 -9.43 5.61
C ILE A 187 -12.07 -9.66 6.71
N ILE A 188 -10.92 -10.23 6.38
CA ILE A 188 -9.99 -10.71 7.41
C ILE A 188 -9.23 -9.57 8.11
N ILE A 189 -8.95 -8.47 7.42
CA ILE A 189 -8.04 -7.44 7.94
C ILE A 189 -8.74 -6.16 8.42
N SER A 190 -9.91 -5.78 7.86
CA SER A 190 -10.40 -4.40 8.01
C SER A 190 -10.89 -4.03 9.42
N SER A 191 -11.06 -5.01 10.33
CA SER A 191 -11.41 -4.73 11.74
C SER A 191 -10.31 -4.02 12.52
N ALA A 192 -9.06 -4.07 12.05
CA ALA A 192 -7.96 -3.36 12.70
C ALA A 192 -7.81 -1.90 12.22
N VAL A 193 -8.48 -1.49 11.14
CA VAL A 193 -8.29 -0.16 10.53
C VAL A 193 -8.65 0.97 11.49
N ILE A 194 -9.88 0.95 12.02
CA ILE A 194 -10.38 1.98 12.94
C ILE A 194 -9.57 2.04 14.24
N PRO A 195 -9.32 0.94 14.97
CA PRO A 195 -8.51 1.01 16.18
C PRO A 195 -7.06 1.43 15.89
N GLY A 196 -6.48 1.04 14.76
CA GLY A 196 -5.15 1.50 14.34
C GLY A 196 -5.11 2.99 14.04
N ALA A 197 -6.08 3.51 13.27
CA ALA A 197 -6.18 4.94 12.97
C ALA A 197 -6.41 5.78 14.23
N LEU A 198 -7.29 5.33 15.14
CA LEU A 198 -7.56 6.03 16.39
C LEU A 198 -6.35 6.03 17.33
N THR A 199 -5.45 5.05 17.23
CA THR A 199 -4.25 5.01 18.08
C THR A 199 -3.34 6.21 17.80
N LEU A 200 -3.37 6.74 16.57
CA LEU A 200 -2.61 7.92 16.15
C LEU A 200 -3.36 9.24 16.31
N LEU A 201 -4.70 9.20 16.42
CA LEU A 201 -5.55 10.40 16.36
C LEU A 201 -6.29 10.69 17.66
N TRP A 202 -6.45 9.72 18.55
CA TRP A 202 -7.29 9.81 19.72
C TRP A 202 -6.56 9.42 21.01
N ASN A 203 -6.20 10.44 21.80
CA ASN A 203 -5.49 10.27 23.08
C ASN A 203 -6.26 9.50 24.17
N ARG A 204 -7.56 9.25 23.99
CA ARG A 204 -8.41 8.56 24.99
C ARG A 204 -8.75 7.13 24.63
N GLN A 205 -8.24 6.61 23.52
CA GLN A 205 -8.39 5.19 23.22
C GLN A 205 -7.69 4.37 24.30
N SER A 206 -8.42 3.46 24.94
CA SER A 206 -7.79 2.57 25.93
C SER A 206 -6.93 1.52 25.25
N LYS A 207 -5.88 1.04 25.93
CA LYS A 207 -5.07 -0.09 25.46
C LYS A 207 -5.92 -1.33 25.17
N TRP A 208 -6.97 -1.57 25.96
CA TRP A 208 -7.90 -2.68 25.76
C TRP A 208 -8.74 -2.49 24.50
N ALA A 209 -9.19 -1.27 24.22
CA ALA A 209 -9.89 -0.97 22.98
C ALA A 209 -8.98 -1.17 21.76
N ALA A 210 -7.70 -0.74 21.83
CA ALA A 210 -6.75 -0.96 20.75
C ALA A 210 -6.48 -2.46 20.49
N CYS A 211 -6.27 -3.26 21.54
CA CYS A 211 -5.90 -4.67 21.41
C CYS A 211 -7.08 -5.63 21.16
N LEU A 212 -8.23 -5.41 21.80
CA LEU A 212 -9.36 -6.36 21.74
C LEU A 212 -10.35 -6.06 20.61
N SER A 213 -10.42 -4.82 20.12
CA SER A 213 -11.36 -4.50 19.02
C SER A 213 -11.07 -5.27 17.73
N PRO A 214 -9.80 -5.43 17.28
CA PRO A 214 -9.51 -6.22 16.08
C PRO A 214 -9.97 -7.70 16.15
N PRO A 215 -9.63 -8.49 17.19
CA PRO A 215 -10.07 -9.88 17.27
C PRO A 215 -11.58 -10.04 17.53
N LEU A 216 -12.20 -9.13 18.30
CA LEU A 216 -13.67 -9.14 18.46
C LEU A 216 -14.37 -8.81 17.14
N GLY A 217 -13.86 -7.82 16.40
CA GLY A 217 -14.32 -7.50 15.06
C GLY A 217 -14.17 -8.69 14.11
N LEU A 218 -13.03 -9.41 14.18
CA LEU A 218 -12.78 -10.63 13.40
C LEU A 218 -13.81 -11.73 13.70
N ALA A 219 -14.18 -11.93 14.95
CA ALA A 219 -15.23 -12.89 15.30
C ALA A 219 -16.60 -12.47 14.71
N CYS A 220 -16.96 -11.19 14.81
CA CYS A 220 -18.22 -10.67 14.29
C CYS A 220 -18.30 -10.75 12.77
N LEU A 221 -17.24 -10.35 12.06
CA LEU A 221 -17.22 -10.35 10.61
C LEU A 221 -17.22 -11.78 10.03
N LEU A 222 -16.53 -12.74 10.68
CA LEU A 222 -16.52 -14.14 10.23
C LEU A 222 -17.89 -14.76 10.43
N THR A 223 -18.52 -14.47 11.57
CA THR A 223 -19.90 -14.89 11.85
C THR A 223 -20.85 -14.29 10.82
N ALA A 224 -20.81 -12.99 10.59
CA ALA A 224 -21.70 -12.32 9.65
C ALA A 224 -21.53 -12.84 8.22
N TRP A 225 -20.28 -13.04 7.76
CA TRP A 225 -19.96 -13.57 6.44
C TRP A 225 -20.46 -15.01 6.25
N LEU A 226 -20.13 -15.91 7.17
CA LEU A 226 -20.47 -17.33 7.06
C LEU A 226 -21.96 -17.59 7.31
N VAL A 227 -22.58 -16.90 8.27
CA VAL A 227 -24.02 -16.99 8.51
C VAL A 227 -24.79 -16.47 7.29
N THR A 228 -24.40 -15.33 6.71
CA THR A 228 -25.05 -14.81 5.50
C THR A 228 -24.89 -15.75 4.32
N THR A 229 -23.73 -16.40 4.20
CA THR A 229 -23.51 -17.44 3.18
C THR A 229 -24.49 -18.59 3.38
N LYS A 230 -24.58 -19.13 4.61
CA LYS A 230 -25.42 -20.28 4.93
C LYS A 230 -26.91 -19.97 4.80
N THR A 231 -27.37 -18.80 5.25
CA THR A 231 -28.80 -18.42 5.21
C THR A 231 -29.26 -18.14 3.80
N LYS A 232 -28.41 -17.56 2.95
CA LYS A 232 -28.79 -17.19 1.58
C LYS A 232 -28.68 -18.35 0.59
N TYR A 233 -27.68 -19.21 0.74
CA TYR A 233 -27.38 -20.27 -0.25
C TYR A 233 -27.54 -21.69 0.29
N GLY A 234 -27.81 -21.88 1.58
CA GLY A 234 -28.01 -23.21 2.20
C GLY A 234 -26.73 -24.04 2.39
N THR A 235 -25.65 -23.73 1.68
CA THR A 235 -24.34 -24.40 1.77
C THR A 235 -23.19 -23.40 1.85
N ILE A 236 -22.08 -23.80 2.48
CA ILE A 236 -20.84 -23.01 2.52
C ILE A 236 -19.82 -23.70 1.63
N THR A 237 -19.56 -23.09 0.49
CA THR A 237 -18.56 -23.45 -0.52
C THR A 237 -17.83 -22.19 -0.97
N VAL A 238 -16.68 -22.33 -1.64
CA VAL A 238 -15.91 -21.20 -2.20
C VAL A 238 -16.77 -20.31 -3.10
N GLU A 239 -17.64 -20.91 -3.91
CA GLU A 239 -18.55 -20.18 -4.79
C GLU A 239 -19.58 -19.37 -4.00
N THR A 240 -20.26 -20.00 -3.04
CA THR A 240 -21.31 -19.33 -2.26
C THR A 240 -20.74 -18.25 -1.34
N SER A 241 -19.60 -18.51 -0.68
CA SER A 241 -18.97 -17.54 0.24
C SER A 241 -18.28 -16.41 -0.53
N GLY A 242 -17.85 -16.69 -1.77
CA GLY A 242 -17.26 -15.73 -2.70
C GLY A 242 -18.24 -14.80 -3.40
N SER A 243 -19.55 -15.07 -3.27
CA SER A 243 -20.56 -14.23 -3.89
C SER A 243 -20.61 -12.83 -3.26
N ASN A 244 -21.05 -11.85 -4.05
CA ASN A 244 -20.96 -10.43 -3.70
C ASN A 244 -21.68 -10.06 -2.40
N ILE A 245 -22.81 -10.70 -2.08
CA ILE A 245 -23.62 -10.33 -0.90
C ILE A 245 -23.00 -10.79 0.42
N PRO A 246 -22.61 -12.07 0.62
CA PRO A 246 -21.81 -12.46 1.76
C PRO A 246 -20.53 -11.65 1.90
N MET A 247 -19.81 -11.43 0.79
CA MET A 247 -18.57 -10.64 0.80
C MET A 247 -18.82 -9.20 1.26
N LEU A 248 -19.89 -8.57 0.78
CA LEU A 248 -20.32 -7.24 1.22
C LEU A 248 -20.61 -7.20 2.71
N VAL A 249 -21.43 -8.13 3.20
CA VAL A 249 -21.79 -8.17 4.63
C VAL A 249 -20.56 -8.37 5.49
N GLY A 250 -19.70 -9.33 5.15
CA GLY A 250 -18.45 -9.57 5.86
C GLY A 250 -17.57 -8.32 5.93
N ASN A 251 -17.35 -7.66 4.80
CA ASN A 251 -16.55 -6.43 4.73
C ASN A 251 -17.19 -5.29 5.54
N VAL A 252 -18.49 -5.03 5.40
CA VAL A 252 -19.16 -3.96 6.14
C VAL A 252 -19.08 -4.20 7.65
N VAL A 253 -19.34 -5.44 8.11
CA VAL A 253 -19.17 -5.78 9.53
C VAL A 253 -17.71 -5.66 9.96
N ALA A 254 -16.74 -6.00 9.11
CA ALA A 254 -15.32 -5.84 9.40
C ALA A 254 -14.97 -4.39 9.76
N LEU A 255 -15.36 -3.43 8.92
CA LEU A 255 -15.00 -2.02 9.13
C LEU A 255 -15.87 -1.35 10.21
N CYS A 256 -17.15 -1.72 10.33
CA CYS A 256 -18.07 -1.06 11.24
C CYS A 256 -18.05 -1.63 12.66
N SER A 257 -17.70 -2.90 12.87
CA SER A 257 -17.70 -3.49 14.22
C SER A 257 -16.79 -2.77 15.22
N PRO A 258 -15.59 -2.25 14.87
CA PRO A 258 -14.77 -1.52 15.82
C PRO A 258 -15.29 -0.12 16.14
N ILE A 259 -16.17 0.47 15.31
CA ILE A 259 -16.86 1.74 15.63
C ILE A 259 -17.71 1.57 16.90
N VAL A 260 -18.20 0.35 17.15
CA VAL A 260 -18.95 0.00 18.36
C VAL A 260 -18.00 -0.44 19.48
N PHE A 261 -17.05 -1.33 19.20
CA PHE A 261 -16.16 -1.87 20.25
C PHE A 261 -15.21 -0.83 20.84
N VAL A 262 -14.64 0.07 20.02
CA VAL A 262 -13.63 1.02 20.49
C VAL A 262 -14.20 2.00 21.53
N PRO A 263 -15.37 2.66 21.33
CA PRO A 263 -15.99 3.48 22.36
C PRO A 263 -16.40 2.69 23.59
N ILE A 264 -17.03 1.52 23.43
CA ILE A 264 -17.49 0.70 24.56
C ILE A 264 -16.32 0.27 25.45
N LEU A 265 -15.26 -0.28 24.85
CA LEU A 265 -14.08 -0.72 25.60
C LEU A 265 -13.33 0.46 26.20
N SER A 266 -13.28 1.60 25.52
CA SER A 266 -12.65 2.81 26.08
C SER A 266 -13.45 3.44 27.22
N LEU A 267 -14.75 3.19 27.31
CA LEU A 267 -15.59 3.63 28.43
C LEU A 267 -15.55 2.65 29.61
N ILE A 268 -15.63 1.34 29.35
CA ILE A 268 -15.63 0.29 30.38
C ILE A 268 -14.24 0.07 30.97
N ALA A 269 -13.23 -0.06 30.12
CA ALA A 269 -11.84 -0.36 30.49
C ALA A 269 -10.96 0.89 30.30
N ARG A 270 -11.43 2.03 30.83
CA ARG A 270 -10.82 3.33 30.65
C ARG A 270 -9.43 3.41 31.31
N ASP A 271 -8.44 3.86 30.55
CA ASP A 271 -7.13 4.20 31.12
C ASP A 271 -7.22 5.49 31.96
N LYS A 272 -6.55 5.49 33.11
CA LYS A 272 -6.65 6.58 34.10
C LYS A 272 -6.12 7.92 33.56
N VAL A 273 -5.11 7.86 32.70
CA VAL A 273 -4.45 9.03 32.11
C VAL A 273 -4.52 8.90 30.58
N PRO A 274 -4.95 9.95 29.85
CA PRO A 274 -4.89 9.98 28.39
C PRO A 274 -3.45 9.81 27.89
N TYR A 275 -3.28 9.22 26.72
CA TYR A 275 -1.97 9.07 26.11
C TYR A 275 -1.36 10.43 25.77
N ASP A 276 -0.09 10.63 26.14
CA ASP A 276 0.66 11.84 25.81
C ASP A 276 1.45 11.64 24.50
N PHE A 277 0.97 12.26 23.43
CA PHE A 277 1.64 12.21 22.12
C PHE A 277 3.01 12.88 22.12
N ASN A 278 3.34 13.74 23.11
CA ASN A 278 4.69 14.30 23.19
C ASN A 278 5.75 13.25 23.53
N SER A 279 5.36 12.18 24.23
CA SER A 279 6.26 11.05 24.52
C SER A 279 6.81 10.37 23.25
N MET A 280 6.11 10.47 22.11
CA MET A 280 6.60 9.94 20.84
C MET A 280 7.88 10.65 20.35
N LYS A 281 8.16 11.88 20.82
CA LYS A 281 9.41 12.60 20.51
C LYS A 281 10.63 11.99 21.18
N GLU A 282 10.44 11.14 22.19
CA GLU A 282 11.52 10.49 22.93
C GLU A 282 11.99 9.19 22.25
N ILE A 283 11.30 8.73 21.21
CA ILE A 283 11.64 7.52 20.46
C ILE A 283 12.92 7.80 19.66
N LYS A 284 14.05 7.25 20.14
CA LYS A 284 15.35 7.31 19.45
C LYS A 284 15.49 6.16 18.44
N ARG A 285 16.24 6.39 17.36
CA ARG A 285 16.61 5.32 16.44
C ARG A 285 17.78 4.52 17.01
N ASP A 286 17.75 3.20 16.85
CA ASP A 286 18.78 2.28 17.38
C ASP A 286 20.22 2.52 16.91
N ASN A 287 20.42 3.36 15.89
CA ASN A 287 21.74 3.70 15.34
C ASN A 287 22.19 5.14 15.73
N GLU A 288 21.50 5.80 16.66
CA GLU A 288 21.78 7.20 17.06
C GLU A 288 22.87 7.38 18.11
N ASP A 289 23.66 6.34 18.42
CA ASP A 289 24.87 6.47 19.25
C ASP A 289 26.07 7.10 18.51
N SER A 290 25.81 7.82 17.41
CA SER A 290 26.82 8.60 16.69
C SER A 290 26.85 10.02 17.27
N PRO A 291 27.97 10.49 17.88
CA PRO A 291 28.02 11.72 18.67
C PRO A 291 27.87 13.05 17.89
N ASN A 292 27.49 13.00 16.62
CA ASN A 292 27.57 14.13 15.67
C ASN A 292 26.22 14.56 15.06
N ILE A 293 25.09 14.27 15.69
CA ILE A 293 23.81 14.83 15.22
C ILE A 293 23.67 16.24 15.80
N PRO A 294 23.59 17.30 14.97
CA PRO A 294 23.34 18.64 15.47
C PRO A 294 22.01 18.65 16.21
N GLN A 295 22.02 19.01 17.49
CA GLN A 295 20.78 19.35 18.18
C GLN A 295 20.17 20.55 17.45
N LEU A 296 18.95 20.39 16.95
CA LEU A 296 18.21 21.46 16.31
C LEU A 296 18.06 22.62 17.30
N THR A 297 18.34 23.83 16.84
CA THR A 297 18.08 25.04 17.63
C THR A 297 16.58 25.21 17.88
N GLU A 298 16.18 25.91 18.95
CA GLU A 298 14.76 26.20 19.25
C GLU A 298 14.03 26.84 18.07
N GLU A 299 14.70 27.74 17.33
CA GLU A 299 14.15 28.34 16.13
C GLU A 299 13.92 27.34 14.99
N GLU A 300 14.83 26.37 14.81
CA GLU A 300 14.67 25.32 13.81
C GLU A 300 13.52 24.38 14.15
N ILE A 301 13.37 24.04 15.44
CA ILE A 301 12.24 23.23 15.95
C ILE A 301 10.93 23.95 15.69
N GLU A 302 10.85 25.25 15.99
CA GLU A 302 9.63 26.04 15.77
C GLU A 302 9.28 26.12 14.28
N ARG A 303 10.27 26.36 13.40
CA ARG A 303 10.07 26.35 11.94
C ARG A 303 9.57 25.01 11.45
N GLU A 304 10.13 23.92 11.95
CA GLU A 304 9.71 22.55 11.60
C GLU A 304 8.27 22.28 12.05
N VAL A 305 7.90 22.63 13.29
CA VAL A 305 6.53 22.49 13.82
C VAL A 305 5.53 23.30 12.98
N ASN A 306 5.87 24.54 12.62
CA ASN A 306 5.00 25.39 11.80
C ASN A 306 4.80 24.81 10.39
N LEU A 307 5.87 24.29 9.78
CA LEU A 307 5.80 23.65 8.49
C LEU A 307 4.97 22.36 8.53
N LEU A 308 5.18 21.52 9.54
CA LEU A 308 4.42 20.29 9.77
C LEU A 308 2.92 20.58 9.96
N THR A 309 2.59 21.61 10.74
CA THR A 309 1.20 22.02 11.00
C THR A 309 0.52 22.52 9.73
N ARG A 310 1.22 23.32 8.92
CA ARG A 310 0.72 23.77 7.61
C ARG A 310 0.48 22.59 6.68
N ASN A 311 1.45 21.69 6.57
CA ASN A 311 1.36 20.50 5.74
C ASN A 311 0.21 19.59 6.18
N LEU A 312 0.02 19.39 7.49
CA LEU A 312 -1.08 18.62 8.04
C LEU A 312 -2.45 19.19 7.64
N ASN A 313 -2.62 20.51 7.64
CA ASN A 313 -3.86 21.14 7.19
C ASN A 313 -4.10 20.95 5.69
N ILE A 314 -3.06 21.09 4.87
CA ILE A 314 -3.14 20.80 3.42
C ILE A 314 -3.52 19.33 3.20
N ALA A 315 -2.90 18.41 3.93
CA ALA A 315 -3.19 16.97 3.85
C ALA A 315 -4.66 16.67 4.17
N ARG A 316 -5.18 17.23 5.27
CA ARG A 316 -6.57 17.07 5.69
C ARG A 316 -7.55 17.59 4.64
N VAL A 317 -7.36 18.83 4.18
CA VAL A 317 -8.24 19.45 3.18
C VAL A 317 -8.19 18.65 1.88
N THR A 318 -7.01 18.26 1.43
CA THR A 318 -6.84 17.46 0.21
C THR A 318 -7.52 16.11 0.34
N ALA A 319 -7.34 15.41 1.47
CA ALA A 319 -7.98 14.13 1.72
C ALA A 319 -9.52 14.23 1.70
N ILE A 320 -10.08 15.28 2.31
CA ILE A 320 -11.54 15.53 2.28
C ILE A 320 -12.01 15.80 0.85
N ILE A 321 -11.34 16.69 0.11
CA ILE A 321 -11.71 17.02 -1.27
C ILE A 321 -11.65 15.78 -2.17
N LEU A 322 -10.56 15.01 -2.11
CA LEU A 322 -10.41 13.80 -2.92
C LEU A 322 -11.45 12.73 -2.54
N THR A 323 -11.75 12.56 -1.25
CA THR A 323 -12.82 11.66 -0.78
C THR A 323 -14.17 12.09 -1.34
N LEU A 324 -14.53 13.36 -1.19
CA LEU A 324 -15.78 13.89 -1.70
C LEU A 324 -15.86 13.74 -3.23
N ALA A 325 -14.79 14.04 -3.96
CA ALA A 325 -14.76 13.95 -5.41
C ALA A 325 -14.85 12.50 -5.92
N PHE A 326 -13.93 11.63 -5.50
CA PHE A 326 -13.79 10.29 -6.06
C PHE A 326 -14.70 9.23 -5.44
N ILE A 327 -15.08 9.38 -4.17
CA ILE A 327 -15.91 8.39 -3.49
C ILE A 327 -17.39 8.79 -3.55
N ILE A 328 -17.70 10.09 -3.48
CA ILE A 328 -19.09 10.57 -3.35
C ILE A 328 -19.61 11.17 -4.66
N LEU A 329 -19.06 12.30 -5.10
CA LEU A 329 -19.60 13.13 -6.18
C LEU A 329 -19.44 12.53 -7.57
N TRP A 330 -18.43 11.73 -7.81
CA TRP A 330 -18.26 11.08 -9.11
C TRP A 330 -19.11 9.81 -9.23
N PRO A 331 -18.99 8.78 -8.36
CA PRO A 331 -19.65 7.50 -8.61
C PRO A 331 -21.16 7.51 -8.34
N TRP A 332 -21.61 8.18 -7.27
CA TRP A 332 -23.00 8.09 -6.83
C TRP A 332 -24.01 8.81 -7.72
N PRO A 333 -23.73 10.01 -8.26
CA PRO A 333 -24.61 10.62 -9.24
C PRO A 333 -24.71 9.79 -10.52
N MET A 334 -23.61 9.21 -11.00
CA MET A 334 -23.62 8.33 -12.18
C MET A 334 -24.44 7.06 -11.92
N TYR A 335 -24.30 6.46 -10.73
CA TYR A 335 -25.10 5.32 -10.32
C TYR A 335 -26.59 5.66 -10.15
N GLY A 336 -26.89 6.75 -9.43
CA GLY A 336 -28.26 7.17 -9.09
C GLY A 336 -29.09 7.56 -10.31
N THR A 337 -28.48 8.34 -11.23
CA THR A 337 -29.11 8.72 -12.50
C THR A 337 -29.23 7.57 -13.50
N SER A 338 -28.58 6.42 -13.23
CA SER A 338 -28.55 5.27 -14.14
C SER A 338 -28.01 5.67 -15.53
N TYR A 339 -27.01 6.56 -15.55
CA TYR A 339 -26.52 7.18 -16.78
C TYR A 339 -25.91 6.15 -17.73
N ILE A 340 -26.44 6.09 -18.95
CA ILE A 340 -25.89 5.26 -20.03
C ILE A 340 -24.96 6.14 -20.85
N PHE A 341 -23.71 5.71 -21.03
CA PHE A 341 -22.71 6.51 -21.71
C PHE A 341 -23.06 6.65 -23.18
N SER A 342 -23.25 7.88 -23.65
CA SER A 342 -23.30 8.15 -25.08
C SER A 342 -21.95 7.86 -25.72
N LYS A 343 -21.91 7.58 -27.03
CA LYS A 343 -20.64 7.37 -27.77
C LYS A 343 -19.67 8.53 -27.56
N ARG A 344 -20.14 9.78 -27.64
CA ARG A 344 -19.31 10.98 -27.44
C ARG A 344 -18.75 11.05 -26.01
N PHE A 345 -19.59 10.79 -25.01
CA PHE A 345 -19.16 10.77 -23.62
C PHE A 345 -18.14 9.67 -23.36
N PHE A 346 -18.38 8.46 -23.86
CA PHE A 346 -17.45 7.33 -23.74
C PHE A 346 -16.12 7.61 -24.45
N THR A 347 -16.13 8.22 -25.63
CA THR A 347 -14.89 8.67 -26.29
C THR A 347 -14.12 9.66 -25.41
N GLY A 348 -14.80 10.66 -24.84
CA GLY A 348 -14.19 11.60 -23.91
C GLY A 348 -13.61 10.91 -22.67
N TRP A 349 -14.35 9.96 -22.08
CA TRP A 349 -13.94 9.16 -20.92
C TRP A 349 -12.62 8.42 -21.17
N VAL A 350 -12.50 7.75 -22.32
CA VAL A 350 -11.28 7.05 -22.71
C VAL A 350 -10.13 8.02 -22.99
N VAL A 351 -10.38 9.13 -23.70
CA VAL A 351 -9.36 10.15 -23.99
C VAL A 351 -8.80 10.77 -22.71
N VAL A 352 -9.66 11.14 -21.76
CA VAL A 352 -9.24 11.66 -20.46
C VAL A 352 -8.39 10.63 -19.71
N GLY A 353 -8.80 9.36 -19.71
CA GLY A 353 -8.02 8.29 -19.10
C GLY A 353 -6.63 8.14 -19.72
N ILE A 354 -6.52 8.22 -21.05
CA ILE A 354 -5.23 8.15 -21.76
C ILE A 354 -4.35 9.35 -21.39
N ILE A 355 -4.88 10.57 -21.42
CA ILE A 355 -4.10 11.76 -21.03
C ILE A 355 -3.61 11.62 -19.59
N TRP A 356 -4.48 11.16 -18.68
CA TRP A 356 -4.13 11.00 -17.28
C TRP A 356 -3.03 9.95 -17.08
N ILE A 357 -3.09 8.78 -17.73
CA ILE A 357 -2.04 7.75 -17.55
C ILE A 357 -0.67 8.26 -18.03
N PHE A 358 -0.62 9.06 -19.09
CA PHE A 358 0.63 9.68 -19.55
C PHE A 358 1.16 10.67 -18.51
N ILE A 359 0.30 11.54 -17.97
CA ILE A 359 0.67 12.44 -16.87
C ILE A 359 1.20 11.65 -15.67
N SER A 360 0.53 10.56 -15.29
CA SER A 360 0.97 9.67 -14.21
C SER A 360 2.32 9.02 -14.50
N PHE A 361 2.58 8.62 -15.74
CA PHE A 361 3.89 8.11 -16.15
C PHE A 361 4.99 9.19 -16.01
N PHE A 362 4.71 10.44 -16.37
CA PHE A 362 5.67 11.54 -16.15
C PHE A 362 5.91 11.81 -14.67
N ILE A 363 4.86 11.84 -13.85
CA ILE A 363 4.95 12.16 -12.41
C ILE A 363 5.58 11.04 -11.59
N VAL A 364 5.27 9.77 -11.87
CA VAL A 364 5.71 8.63 -11.04
C VAL A 364 6.89 7.90 -11.67
N GLY A 365 7.00 7.89 -13.01
CA GLY A 365 8.08 7.22 -13.72
C GLY A 365 9.28 8.13 -13.96
N ILE A 366 9.09 9.34 -14.46
CA ILE A 366 10.18 10.21 -14.92
C ILE A 366 10.61 11.22 -13.87
N PHE A 367 9.66 11.87 -13.20
CA PHE A 367 9.96 12.94 -12.25
C PHE A 367 10.88 12.51 -11.10
N PRO A 368 10.72 11.33 -10.46
CA PRO A 368 11.64 10.88 -9.41
C PRO A 368 13.06 10.65 -9.92
N LEU A 369 13.23 10.22 -11.17
CA LEU A 369 14.55 10.07 -11.80
C LEU A 369 15.23 11.42 -12.00
N PHE A 370 14.44 12.43 -12.38
CA PHE A 370 14.93 13.79 -12.55
C PHE A 370 15.27 14.46 -11.22
N GLU A 371 14.41 14.34 -10.21
CA GLU A 371 14.62 14.89 -8.87
C GLU A 371 15.82 14.24 -8.18
N GLY A 372 15.92 12.91 -8.23
CA GLY A 372 17.00 12.13 -7.64
C GLY A 372 18.32 12.12 -8.41
N ARG A 373 18.44 12.84 -9.54
CA ARG A 373 19.59 12.73 -10.45
C ARG A 373 20.94 12.99 -9.78
N HIS A 374 21.00 13.97 -8.87
CA HIS A 374 22.23 14.34 -8.18
C HIS A 374 22.65 13.25 -7.19
N SER A 375 21.68 12.71 -6.45
CA SER A 375 21.90 11.58 -5.53
C SER A 375 22.32 10.32 -6.30
N ILE A 376 21.68 10.03 -7.43
CA ILE A 376 22.06 8.91 -8.31
C ILE A 376 23.51 9.07 -8.79
N VAL A 377 23.88 10.26 -9.29
CA VAL A 377 25.25 10.54 -9.73
C VAL A 377 26.25 10.44 -8.56
N SER A 378 25.89 10.92 -7.37
CA SER A 378 26.73 10.82 -6.17
C SER A 378 26.98 9.38 -5.77
N VAL A 379 25.94 8.54 -5.72
CA VAL A 379 26.05 7.10 -5.43
C VAL A 379 26.90 6.40 -6.50
N ILE A 380 26.65 6.67 -7.78
CA ILE A 380 27.44 6.10 -8.89
C ILE A 380 28.92 6.48 -8.74
N LYS A 381 29.23 7.76 -8.50
CA LYS A 381 30.61 8.22 -8.29
C LYS A 381 31.27 7.53 -7.10
N LYS A 382 30.56 7.36 -5.98
CA LYS A 382 31.06 6.65 -4.79
C LYS A 382 31.31 5.18 -5.09
N MET A 383 30.38 4.49 -5.76
CA MET A 383 30.56 3.11 -6.21
C MET A 383 31.78 2.96 -7.13
N PHE A 384 31.96 3.88 -8.09
CA PHE A 384 33.13 3.90 -8.96
C PHE A 384 34.43 4.17 -8.19
N LYS A 385 34.40 5.09 -7.22
CA LYS A 385 35.54 5.37 -6.35
C LYS A 385 35.90 4.12 -5.53
N ASP A 386 34.94 3.45 -4.92
CA ASP A 386 35.12 2.23 -4.13
C ASP A 386 35.65 1.05 -4.97
N LEU A 387 35.15 0.92 -6.21
CA LEU A 387 35.67 -0.04 -7.18
C LEU A 387 37.12 0.25 -7.57
N MET A 388 37.48 1.53 -7.72
CA MET A 388 38.85 1.96 -8.06
C MET A 388 39.80 1.95 -6.86
N THR A 389 39.32 2.11 -5.63
CA THR A 389 40.12 2.06 -4.39
C THR A 389 40.22 0.66 -3.79
N CYS A 390 39.57 -0.36 -4.36
CA CYS A 390 39.64 -1.77 -3.91
C CYS A 390 41.05 -2.42 -4.02
N GLY A 391 42.12 -1.63 -4.19
CA GLY A 391 43.51 -2.08 -4.14
C GLY A 391 44.49 -1.11 -3.48
N LYS A 392 44.07 0.06 -2.98
CA LYS A 392 44.98 1.01 -2.30
C LYS A 392 44.31 1.64 -1.07
N ASP A 393 44.94 1.36 0.06
CA ASP A 393 44.81 1.98 1.39
C ASP A 393 43.52 1.77 2.20
N LYS A 394 43.58 0.73 3.06
CA LYS A 394 42.93 0.74 4.38
C LYS A 394 43.85 1.28 5.49
N SER A 395 45.00 1.87 5.13
CA SER A 395 46.07 2.25 6.06
C SER A 395 46.10 3.74 6.45
N GLU A 396 45.64 4.66 5.59
CA GLU A 396 45.94 6.10 5.79
C GLU A 396 44.77 6.97 6.28
N GLU A 397 43.53 6.50 6.29
CA GLU A 397 42.38 7.34 6.66
C GLU A 397 42.25 7.61 8.19
N LYS A 398 43.27 7.28 8.98
CA LYS A 398 43.35 7.61 10.41
C LYS A 398 44.19 8.84 10.73
N GLN A 399 44.87 9.49 9.79
CA GLN A 399 45.87 10.51 10.14
C GLN A 399 45.73 11.93 9.57
N THR A 400 44.71 12.26 8.78
CA THR A 400 44.58 13.63 8.25
C THR A 400 43.22 14.25 8.59
N LYS A 401 43.02 14.57 9.87
CA LYS A 401 42.05 15.58 10.30
C LYS A 401 42.77 16.93 10.34
N ASP A 402 42.58 17.74 9.30
CA ASP A 402 42.97 19.16 9.28
C ASP A 402 41.68 20.01 9.43
N PRO A 403 41.52 20.89 10.45
CA PRO A 403 40.22 21.48 10.81
C PRO A 403 39.73 22.63 9.92
N THR A 404 40.40 22.94 8.81
CA THR A 404 40.31 24.30 8.22
C THR A 404 39.53 24.41 6.90
N ILE A 405 38.95 23.33 6.37
CA ILE A 405 38.25 23.34 5.06
C ILE A 405 36.72 23.13 5.18
N GLU A 406 36.19 22.87 6.37
CA GLU A 406 34.77 22.47 6.56
C GLU A 406 33.73 23.62 6.50
N LYS A 407 34.10 24.83 6.04
CA LYS A 407 33.21 26.01 6.09
C LYS A 407 32.55 26.44 4.77
N SER A 408 32.74 25.76 3.64
CA SER A 408 32.13 26.19 2.37
C SER A 408 31.20 25.22 1.64
N GLU A 409 30.96 23.99 2.14
CA GLU A 409 30.09 23.02 1.44
C GLU A 409 28.75 22.71 2.14
N ASN A 410 28.43 23.38 3.25
CA ASN A 410 27.22 23.10 4.05
C ASN A 410 25.97 23.89 3.61
N SER A 411 25.60 23.86 2.33
CA SER A 411 24.31 24.43 1.86
C SER A 411 23.34 23.42 1.25
N THR A 412 23.65 22.13 1.24
CA THR A 412 22.70 21.08 0.87
C THR A 412 22.64 20.04 1.97
N LYS A 413 21.61 20.12 2.83
CA LYS A 413 21.29 19.09 3.82
C LYS A 413 20.93 17.80 3.06
N GLU A 414 21.92 16.97 2.73
CA GLU A 414 21.72 15.59 2.29
C GLU A 414 21.38 14.74 3.53
N TYR A 415 20.15 14.27 3.60
CA TYR A 415 19.78 13.20 4.52
C TYR A 415 20.35 11.88 3.98
N PRO A 416 21.05 11.08 4.79
CA PRO A 416 21.53 9.78 4.35
C PRO A 416 20.33 8.87 4.08
N VAL A 417 20.23 8.39 2.83
CA VAL A 417 19.35 7.28 2.46
C VAL A 417 19.91 6.01 3.10
N ILE A 418 19.30 5.59 4.20
CA ILE A 418 19.58 4.30 4.84
C ILE A 418 18.60 3.30 4.24
N TYR A 419 19.14 2.26 3.62
CA TYR A 419 18.40 1.05 3.23
C TYR A 419 17.83 0.40 4.48
N LEU A 420 16.50 0.34 4.58
CA LEU A 420 15.75 -0.55 5.46
C LEU A 420 15.52 -1.89 4.77
#